data_AF-A0A9D2J894-F1
#
_entry.id   AF-A0A9D2J894-F1
#
_cell.length_a   1.000
_cell.length_b   1.000
_cell.length_c   1.000
_cell.angle_alpha   90.00
_cell.angle_beta   90.00
_cell.angle_gamma   90.00
#
_symmetry.space_group_name_H-M   'P 1'
#
loop_
_entity.id
_entity.type
_entity.pdbx_description
1 polymer ?
#
loop_
_entity_poly.entity_id
_entity_poly.type
_entity_poly.pdbx_seq_one_letter_code
_entity_poly.pdbx_strand_id
1 'polypeptide(L)'
;MCDVAERLEQRGIMRGIEQGIEQGIEQGIEQGIERGVQMGKMHLYRLVASGKLSVLDASQELEQTEEEFLDDMRKAGYGQEYWKERKNK
;
A
#
# COMPACT_ATOMS: atom_id res chain seq x y z
N MET A 1 27.96 -38.93 24.23
CA MET A 1 28.03 -38.34 22.87
C MET A 1 26.65 -38.01 22.27
N CYS A 2 25.52 -38.49 22.84
CA CYS A 2 24.17 -38.17 22.33
C CYS A 2 23.66 -36.77 22.72
N ASP A 3 24.03 -36.24 23.88
CA ASP A 3 23.44 -34.99 24.40
C ASP A 3 23.80 -33.72 23.61
N VAL A 4 24.94 -33.71 22.91
CA VAL A 4 25.40 -32.53 22.16
C VAL A 4 24.66 -32.41 20.84
N ALA A 5 24.42 -33.53 20.15
CA ALA A 5 23.71 -33.55 18.87
C ALA A 5 22.24 -33.12 19.04
N GLU A 6 21.56 -33.67 20.04
CA GLU A 6 20.16 -33.34 20.35
C GLU A 6 19.97 -31.86 20.72
N ARG A 7 20.91 -31.29 21.50
CA ARG A 7 20.90 -29.85 21.82
C ARG A 7 21.13 -28.96 20.61
N LEU A 8 21.96 -29.39 19.67
CA LEU A 8 22.23 -28.64 18.43
C LEU A 8 21.02 -28.68 17.50
N GLU A 9 20.35 -29.83 17.36
CA GLU A 9 19.11 -29.96 16.59
C GLU A 9 17.99 -29.10 17.16
N GLN A 10 17.76 -29.16 18.47
CA GLN A 10 16.76 -28.31 19.14
C GLN A 10 17.05 -26.82 18.95
N ARG A 11 18.33 -26.42 19.04
CA ARG A 11 18.74 -25.03 18.78
C ARG A 11 18.55 -24.63 17.32
N GLY A 12 18.82 -25.53 16.38
CA GLY A 12 18.61 -25.31 14.96
C GLY A 12 17.13 -25.11 14.62
N ILE A 13 16.26 -25.96 15.15
CA ILE A 13 14.80 -25.86 14.98
C ILE A 13 14.29 -24.55 15.58
N MET A 14 14.70 -24.22 16.82
CA MET A 14 14.28 -22.99 17.49
C MET A 14 14.68 -21.75 16.68
N ARG A 15 15.92 -21.69 16.19
CA ARG A 15 16.39 -20.59 15.33
C ARG A 15 15.64 -20.53 14.01
N GLY A 16 15.38 -21.68 13.38
CA GLY A 16 14.64 -21.73 12.11
C GLY A 16 13.20 -21.24 12.26
N ILE A 17 12.53 -21.60 13.36
CA ILE A 17 11.18 -21.12 13.67
C ILE A 17 11.20 -19.62 13.97
N GLU A 18 12.13 -19.16 14.80
CA GLU A 18 12.25 -17.73 15.16
C GLU A 18 12.49 -16.87 13.91
N GLN A 19 13.45 -17.25 13.07
CA GLN A 19 13.74 -16.55 11.82
C GLN A 19 12.57 -16.61 10.83
N GLY A 20 11.92 -17.77 10.71
CA GLY A 20 10.78 -17.94 9.80
C GLY A 20 9.56 -17.10 10.22
N ILE A 21 9.29 -17.01 11.52
CA ILE A 21 8.22 -16.17 12.07
C ILE A 21 8.55 -14.69 11.88
N GLU A 22 9.78 -14.27 12.21
CA GLU A 22 10.21 -12.88 12.08
C GLU A 22 10.08 -12.40 10.63
N GLN A 23 10.65 -13.14 9.68
CA GLN A 23 10.56 -12.81 8.25
C GLN A 23 9.12 -12.84 7.74
N GLY A 24 8.33 -13.84 8.16
CA GLY A 24 6.93 -13.97 7.74
C GLY A 24 6.06 -12.81 8.23
N ILE A 25 6.27 -12.37 9.48
CA ILE A 25 5.55 -11.23 10.05
C ILE A 25 5.98 -9.92 9.38
N GLU A 26 7.27 -9.70 9.20
CA GLU A 26 7.80 -8.49 8.57
C GLU A 26 7.24 -8.31 7.15
N GLN A 27 7.36 -9.34 6.31
CA GLN A 27 6.83 -9.32 4.94
C GLN A 27 5.30 -9.18 4.91
N GLY A 28 4.60 -9.84 5.83
CA GLY A 28 3.15 -9.77 5.93
C GLY A 28 2.65 -8.37 6.30
N ILE A 29 3.31 -7.71 7.25
CA ILE A 29 2.98 -6.35 7.67
C ILE A 29 3.29 -5.35 6.55
N GLU A 30 4.46 -5.43 5.93
CA GLU A 30 4.86 -4.52 4.86
C GLU A 30 3.89 -4.57 3.68
N GLN A 31 3.58 -5.77 3.18
CA GLN A 31 2.60 -5.95 2.10
C GLN A 31 1.19 -5.52 2.50
N GLY A 32 0.80 -5.75 3.76
CA GLY A 32 -0.50 -5.34 4.28
C GLY A 32 -0.66 -3.83 4.31
N ILE A 33 0.35 -3.11 4.81
CA ILE A 33 0.37 -1.64 4.87
C ILE A 33 0.37 -1.07 3.45
N GLU A 34 1.23 -1.56 2.56
CA GLU A 34 1.32 -1.07 1.19
C GLU A 34 -0.03 -1.21 0.46
N ARG A 35 -0.67 -2.38 0.55
CA ARG A 35 -1.99 -2.61 -0.04
C ARG A 35 -3.05 -1.68 0.56
N GLY A 36 -3.01 -1.48 1.88
CA GLY A 36 -3.93 -0.57 2.58
C GLY A 36 -3.82 0.88 2.09
N VAL A 37 -2.59 1.38 1.98
CA VAL A 37 -2.31 2.73 1.46
C VAL A 37 -2.80 2.88 0.02
N GLN A 38 -2.51 1.89 -0.85
CA GLN A 38 -2.97 1.91 -2.24
C GLN A 38 -4.51 1.92 -2.34
N MET A 39 -5.20 1.13 -1.51
CA MET A 39 -6.67 1.15 -1.46
C MET A 39 -7.21 2.52 -1.01
N GLY A 40 -6.55 3.18 -0.04
CA GLY A 40 -6.88 4.53 0.39
C GLY A 40 -6.74 5.56 -0.74
N LYS A 41 -5.62 5.52 -1.49
CA LYS A 41 -5.41 6.38 -2.67
C LYS A 41 -6.48 6.17 -3.74
N MET A 42 -6.82 4.91 -4.05
CA MET A 42 -7.91 4.60 -5.00
C MET A 42 -9.27 5.15 -4.55
N HIS A 43 -9.53 5.14 -3.24
CA HIS A 43 -10.76 5.72 -2.70
C HIS A 43 -10.82 7.23 -2.95
N LEU A 44 -9.73 7.95 -2.71
CA LEU A 44 -9.63 9.39 -3.00
C LEU A 44 -9.82 9.68 -4.49
N TYR A 45 -9.18 8.92 -5.38
CA TYR A 45 -9.35 9.07 -6.84
C TYR A 45 -10.81 8.92 -7.26
N ARG A 46 -11.53 7.95 -6.69
CA ARG A 46 -12.96 7.76 -6.94
C ARG A 46 -13.79 8.94 -6.45
N LEU A 47 -13.50 9.47 -5.27
CA LEU A 47 -14.22 10.62 -4.71
C LEU A 47 -14.05 11.86 -5.59
N VAL A 48 -12.82 12.14 -6.02
CA VAL A 48 -12.51 13.22 -6.96
C VAL A 48 -13.17 12.99 -8.31
N ALA A 49 -13.09 11.78 -8.87
CA ALA A 49 -13.75 11.42 -10.13
C ALA A 49 -15.27 11.63 -10.08
N SER A 50 -15.90 11.32 -8.94
CA SER A 50 -17.34 11.51 -8.73
C SER A 50 -17.74 12.96 -8.40
N GLY A 51 -16.76 13.89 -8.32
CA GLY A 51 -16.99 15.28 -7.97
C GLY A 51 -17.35 15.53 -6.50
N LYS A 52 -17.21 14.53 -5.62
CA LYS A 52 -17.53 14.63 -4.19
C LYS A 52 -16.42 15.23 -3.33
N LEU A 53 -15.19 15.26 -3.86
CA LEU A 53 -14.01 15.79 -3.21
C LEU A 53 -13.24 16.67 -4.21
N SER A 54 -12.68 17.77 -3.75
CA SER A 54 -11.86 18.62 -4.62
C SER A 54 -10.47 18.00 -4.81
N VAL A 55 -9.79 18.37 -5.91
CA VAL A 55 -8.41 17.95 -6.16
C VAL A 55 -7.48 18.48 -5.06
N LEU A 56 -7.70 19.72 -4.61
CA LEU A 56 -6.95 20.35 -3.54
C LEU A 56 -7.06 19.57 -2.23
N ASP A 57 -8.28 19.24 -1.80
CA ASP A 57 -8.47 18.48 -0.55
C ASP A 57 -7.81 17.10 -0.67
N ALA A 58 -7.99 16.43 -1.81
CA ALA A 58 -7.42 15.10 -2.03
C ALA A 58 -5.89 15.09 -2.14
N SER A 59 -5.29 16.17 -2.66
CA SER A 59 -3.83 16.30 -2.73
C SER A 59 -3.23 16.63 -1.35
N GLN A 60 -3.93 17.44 -0.54
CA GLN A 60 -3.55 17.73 0.84
C GLN A 60 -3.56 16.49 1.73
N GLU A 61 -4.59 15.64 1.61
CA GLU A 61 -4.67 14.35 2.35
C GLU A 61 -3.52 13.39 2.02
N LEU A 62 -2.92 13.53 0.84
CA LEU A 62 -1.78 12.72 0.39
C LEU A 62 -0.44 13.45 0.52
N GLU A 63 -0.42 14.63 1.15
CA GLU A 63 0.75 15.49 1.32
C GLU A 63 1.54 15.73 0.01
N GLN A 64 0.81 15.85 -1.11
CA GLN A 64 1.37 16.05 -2.44
C GLN A 64 0.73 17.23 -3.17
N THR A 65 1.28 17.61 -4.31
CA THR A 65 0.71 18.67 -5.15
C THR A 65 -0.53 18.19 -5.91
N GLU A 66 -1.38 19.13 -6.34
CA GLU A 66 -2.53 18.81 -7.21
C GLU A 66 -2.09 18.18 -8.54
N GLU A 67 -0.93 18.59 -9.06
CA GLU A 67 -0.38 18.06 -10.31
C GLU A 67 0.06 16.59 -10.16
N GLU A 68 0.78 16.27 -9.08
CA GLU A 68 1.17 14.89 -8.75
C GLU A 68 -0.05 14.01 -8.52
N PHE A 69 -1.04 14.49 -7.77
CA PHE A 69 -2.30 13.77 -7.56
C PHE A 69 -3.00 13.44 -8.89
N LEU A 70 -3.10 14.41 -9.80
CA LEU A 70 -3.74 14.22 -11.10
C LEU A 70 -2.95 13.29 -12.02
N ASP A 71 -1.62 13.30 -11.94
CA ASP A 71 -0.78 12.36 -12.67
C ASP A 71 -0.94 10.92 -12.15
N ASP A 72 -0.94 10.73 -10.84
CA ASP A 72 -1.18 9.43 -10.21
C ASP A 72 -2.58 8.88 -10.53
N MET A 73 -3.61 9.74 -10.44
CA MET A 73 -4.98 9.40 -10.78
C MET A 73 -5.12 8.99 -12.26
N ARG A 74 -4.36 9.62 -13.16
CA ARG A 74 -4.28 9.27 -14.58
C ARG A 74 -3.59 7.94 -14.82
N LYS A 75 -2.44 7.70 -14.17
CA LYS A 75 -1.71 6.42 -14.20
C LYS A 75 -2.59 5.27 -13.67
N ALA A 76 -3.45 5.56 -12.70
CA ALA A 76 -4.42 4.63 -12.14
C ALA A 76 -5.68 4.41 -13.01
N GLY A 77 -5.82 5.10 -14.15
CA GLY A 77 -6.91 4.89 -15.10
C GLY A 77 -8.16 5.77 -14.90
N TYR A 78 -8.16 6.69 -13.93
CA TYR A 78 -9.31 7.57 -13.65
C TYR A 78 -9.34 8.85 -14.54
N GLY A 79 -8.37 9.01 -15.45
CA GLY A 79 -8.17 10.25 -16.21
C GLY A 79 -9.11 10.49 -17.40
N GLN A 80 -9.72 9.48 -18.03
CA GLN A 80 -10.43 9.73 -19.30
C GLN A 80 -11.84 10.30 -19.16
N GLU A 81 -12.55 10.05 -18.06
CA GLU A 81 -13.91 10.58 -17.83
C GLU A 81 -13.88 11.94 -17.10
N TYR A 82 -12.97 12.12 -16.15
CA TYR A 82 -12.85 13.36 -15.37
C TYR A 82 -12.64 14.62 -16.22
N TRP A 83 -11.83 14.52 -17.29
CA TRP A 83 -11.59 15.64 -18.20
C TRP A 83 -12.68 15.85 -19.26
N LYS A 84 -13.57 14.86 -19.49
CA LYS A 84 -14.70 15.00 -20.42
C LYS A 84 -15.83 15.82 -19.79
N GLU A 85 -16.13 15.60 -18.52
CA GLU A 85 -17.23 16.30 -17.82
C GLU A 85 -16.91 17.77 -17.56
N ARG A 86 -15.64 18.12 -17.32
CA ARG A 86 -15.22 19.51 -17.11
C ARG A 86 -15.15 20.36 -18.38
N LYS A 87 -15.00 19.75 -19.56
CA LYS A 87 -15.04 20.47 -20.86
C LYS A 87 -16.46 20.76 -21.37
N ASN A 88 -17.46 20.10 -20.79
CA ASN A 88 -18.87 20.23 -21.18
C ASN A 88 -19.69 21.14 -20.22
N LYS A 89 -19.01 21.90 -19.36
CA LYS A 89 -19.61 22.88 -18.44
C LYS A 89 -18.99 24.25 -18.69
#